data_AF-A0A255DP77-F1
#
_entry.id   AF-A0A255DP77-F1
#
_cell.length_a   1.000
_cell.length_b   1.000
_cell.length_c   1.000
_cell.angle_alpha   90.00
_cell.angle_beta   90.00
_cell.angle_gamma   90.00
#
_symmetry.space_group_name_H-M   'P 1'
#
loop_
_entity.id
_entity.type
_entity.pdbx_description
1 polymer ?
#
loop_
_entity_poly.entity_id
_entity_poly.type
_entity_poly.pdbx_seq_one_letter_code
_entity_poly.pdbx_strand_id
1 'polypeptide(L)' 'MDFGEAIRQLKAGEKVCRAGWNGKGMYIELQRPDLGSKMNVPYIYLVTPHGPSDKPLTLVPWLASQTDMLAEDWGIA' A
#
# COMPACT_ATOMS: atom_id res chain seq x y z
N MET A 1 -13.86 -0.61 -4.95
CA MET A 1 -14.00 0.26 -3.76
C MET A 1 -13.49 1.64 -4.13
N ASP A 2 -14.05 2.71 -3.58
CA ASP A 2 -13.49 4.06 -3.77
C ASP A 2 -12.23 4.28 -2.91
N PHE A 3 -11.54 5.40 -3.13
CA PHE A 3 -10.34 5.75 -2.36
C PHE A 3 -10.62 5.89 -0.85
N GLY A 4 -11.77 6.46 -0.46
CA GLY A 4 -12.12 6.65 0.95
C GLY A 4 -12.31 5.32 1.68
N GLU A 5 -12.92 4.34 1.01
CA GLU A 5 -13.07 2.97 1.49
C GLU A 5 -11.71 2.27 1.57
N ALA A 6 -10.84 2.43 0.57
CA ALA A 6 -9.48 1.92 0.64
C ALA A 6 -8.72 2.43 1.88
N ILE A 7 -8.85 3.73 2.21
CA ILE A 7 -8.28 4.29 3.44
C ILE A 7 -8.92 3.70 4.71
N ARG A 8 -10.24 3.42 4.72
CA ARG A 8 -10.90 2.75 5.85
C ARG A 8 -10.38 1.33 6.06
N GLN A 9 -10.21 0.57 4.99
CA GLN A 9 -9.66 -0.79 5.02
C GLN A 9 -8.20 -0.79 5.51
N LEU A 10 -7.36 0.11 5.01
CA LEU A 10 -5.99 0.30 5.52
C LEU A 10 -5.96 0.59 7.03
N LYS A 11 -6.87 1.44 7.53
CA LYS A 11 -6.98 1.71 8.97
C LYS A 11 -7.41 0.49 9.77
N ALA A 12 -8.23 -0.39 9.18
CA ALA A 12 -8.64 -1.67 9.75
C ALA A 12 -7.54 -2.74 9.75
N GLY A 13 -6.40 -2.48 9.09
CA GLY A 13 -5.26 -3.40 8.99
C GLY A 13 -5.26 -4.25 7.73
N GLU A 14 -6.19 -4.02 6.82
CA GLU A 14 -6.24 -4.70 5.53
C GLU A 14 -5.18 -4.14 4.58
N LYS A 15 -4.77 -4.99 3.63
CA LYS A 15 -3.95 -4.61 2.49
C LYS A 15 -4.87 -4.31 1.33
N VAL A 16 -4.59 -3.25 0.57
CA VAL A 16 -5.43 -2.88 -0.57
C VAL A 16 -4.61 -2.71 -1.83
N CYS A 17 -5.20 -3.03 -2.97
CA CYS A 17 -4.58 -2.91 -4.28
C CYS A 17 -5.54 -2.24 -5.25
N ARG A 18 -5.02 -1.81 -6.40
CA ARG A 18 -5.84 -1.37 -7.53
C ARG A 18 -5.82 -2.44 -8.61
N ALA A 19 -6.98 -2.69 -9.21
CA ALA A 19 -7.09 -3.65 -10.33
C ALA A 19 -6.21 -3.23 -11.52
N GLY A 20 -6.04 -1.93 -11.75
CA GLY A 20 -5.22 -1.37 -12.82
C GLY A 20 -3.71 -1.28 -12.55
N TRP A 21 -3.18 -1.76 -11.42
CA TRP A 21 -1.73 -1.73 -11.18
C TRP A 21 -0.98 -2.76 -12.04
N ASN A 22 0.15 -2.34 -12.59
CA ASN A 22 0.97 -3.11 -13.55
C ASN A 22 1.83 -4.22 -12.90
N GLY A 23 1.30 -4.92 -11.88
CA GLY A 23 1.99 -6.04 -11.26
C GLY A 23 1.06 -6.93 -10.44
N LYS A 24 1.06 -8.23 -10.73
CA LYS A 24 0.37 -9.22 -9.89
C LYS A 24 0.99 -9.21 -8.50
N GLY A 25 0.21 -8.92 -7.46
CA GLY A 25 0.68 -8.89 -6.08
C GLY A 25 1.25 -7.54 -5.61
N MET A 26 1.02 -6.45 -6.35
CA MET A 26 1.25 -5.10 -5.81
C MET A 26 0.11 -4.70 -4.87
N TYR A 27 0.44 -4.19 -3.69
CA TYR A 27 -0.52 -3.69 -2.71
C TYR A 27 0.08 -2.56 -1.88
N ILE A 28 -0.77 -1.72 -1.28
CA ILE A 28 -0.36 -0.77 -0.24
C ILE A 28 -0.80 -1.27 1.12
N GLU A 29 -0.04 -0.88 2.14
CA GLU A 29 -0.26 -1.26 3.53
C GLU A 29 0.04 -0.08 4.46
N LEU A 30 -0.73 0.02 5.54
CA LEU A 30 -0.52 1.02 6.58
C LEU A 30 0.45 0.47 7.62
N GLN A 31 1.67 1.01 7.63
CA GLN A 31 2.61 0.75 8.70
C GLN A 31 2.18 1.49 9.96
N ARG A 32 2.20 0.79 11.10
CA ARG A 32 2.03 1.36 12.44
C ARG A 32 3.33 1.19 13.23
N PRO A 33 3.95 2.28 13.72
CA PRO A 33 5.20 2.20 14.46
C PRO A 33 5.14 1.31 15.70
N ASP A 34 6.22 0.56 15.90
CA ASP A 34 6.53 -0.23 17.09
C ASP A 34 7.96 0.09 17.58
N LEU A 35 8.44 -0.65 18.59
CA LEU A 35 9.78 -0.47 19.16
C LEU A 35 10.92 -0.66 18.13
N GLY A 36 10.68 -1.38 17.03
CA GLY A 36 11.66 -1.62 15.97
C GLY A 36 11.56 -0.63 14.80
N SER A 37 10.59 0.28 14.84
CA SER A 37 10.27 1.15 13.70
C SER A 37 11.18 2.37 13.62
N LYS A 38 11.67 2.66 12.42
CA LYS A 38 12.48 3.87 12.14
C LYS A 38 11.65 5.15 12.17
N MET A 39 10.42 5.11 11.66
CA MET A 39 9.49 6.24 11.65
C MET A 39 8.59 6.15 12.90
N ASN A 40 8.22 7.30 13.45
CA ASN A 40 7.48 7.42 14.70
C ASN A 40 5.98 7.75 14.53
N VAL A 41 5.50 7.88 13.29
CA VAL A 41 4.08 8.09 12.95
C VAL A 41 3.64 7.11 11.87
N PRO A 42 2.35 6.71 11.82
CA PRO A 42 1.84 5.83 10.78
C PRO A 42 2.05 6.39 9.38
N TYR A 43 2.41 5.52 8.44
CA TYR A 43 2.61 5.88 7.03
C TYR A 43 2.20 4.73 6.11
N ILE A 44 1.87 5.05 4.87
CA ILE A 44 1.50 4.06 3.86
C ILE A 44 2.71 3.79 2.95
N TYR A 45 2.95 2.53 2.62
CA TYR A 45 3.99 2.12 1.69
C TYR A 45 3.41 1.20 0.62
N LEU A 46 4.04 1.20 -0.55
CA LEU A 46 3.73 0.30 -1.66
C LEU A 46 4.67 -0.90 -1.58
N VAL A 47 4.07 -2.08 -1.74
CA VAL A 47 4.77 -3.36 -1.89
C VAL A 47 4.73 -3.76 -3.36
N THR A 48 5.89 -4.08 -3.93
CA THR A 48 5.96 -4.69 -5.26
C THR A 48 6.67 -6.04 -5.19
N PRO A 49 6.17 -7.06 -5.93
CA PRO A 49 7.00 -8.20 -6.26
C PRO A 49 8.15 -7.69 -7.14
N HIS A 50 9.32 -8.32 -7.09
CA HIS A 50 10.56 -7.88 -7.74
C HIS A 50 11.36 -6.86 -6.91
N GLY A 51 11.84 -7.34 -5.75
CA GLY A 51 12.94 -6.72 -5.01
C GLY A 51 14.27 -6.80 -5.75
N PRO A 52 15.28 -6.03 -5.30
CA PRO A 52 16.68 -6.34 -5.58
C PRO A 52 16.97 -7.82 -5.24
N SER A 53 18.01 -8.40 -5.84
CA SER A 53 18.28 -9.85 -5.83
C SER A 53 18.33 -10.52 -4.44
N ASP A 54 18.46 -9.75 -3.36
CA ASP A 54 18.52 -10.20 -1.96
C ASP A 54 17.17 -10.10 -1.20
N LYS A 55 16.12 -9.49 -1.77
CA LYS A 55 14.81 -9.35 -1.14
C LYS A 55 13.66 -9.79 -2.04
N PRO A 56 12.70 -10.59 -1.54
CA PRO A 56 11.57 -11.04 -2.34
C PRO A 56 10.59 -9.90 -2.71
N LEU A 57 10.54 -8.84 -1.89
CA LEU A 57 9.64 -7.69 -2.05
C LEU A 57 10.42 -6.38 -2.01
N THR A 58 10.01 -5.42 -2.84
CA THR A 58 10.39 -4.01 -2.68
C THR A 58 9.32 -3.30 -1.85
N LEU A 59 9.76 -2.54 -0.84
CA LEU A 59 8.90 -1.68 -0.04
C LEU A 59 9.35 -0.24 -0.24
N VAL A 60 8.48 0.61 -0.78
CA VAL A 60 8.78 2.03 -1.05
C VAL A 60 7.72 2.93 -0.42
N PRO A 61 8.08 4.14 0.04
CA PRO A 61 7.09 5.12 0.49
C PRO A 61 6.04 5.36 -0.60
N TRP A 62 4.77 5.45 -0.22
CA TRP A 62 3.70 5.73 -1.16
C TRP A 62 3.12 7.11 -0.92
N LEU A 63 2.94 7.85 -2.02
CA LEU A 63 2.23 9.11 -2.06
C LEU A 63 1.02 8.92 -2.97
N ALA A 64 -0.18 9.17 -2.46
CA ALA A 64 -1.38 9.07 -3.27
C ALA A 64 -1.34 10.08 -4.41
N SER A 65 -1.36 9.58 -5.65
CA SER A 65 -1.50 10.43 -6.83
C SER A 65 -2.95 10.89 -6.99
N GLN A 66 -3.18 11.88 -7.87
CA GLN A 66 -4.56 12.26 -8.24
C GLN A 66 -5.32 11.08 -8.84
N THR A 67 -4.65 10.24 -9.63
CA THR A 67 -5.24 9.03 -10.20
C THR A 67 -5.64 8.01 -9.14
N ASP A 68 -4.89 7.92 -8.04
CA ASP A 68 -5.23 7.04 -6.92
C ASP A 68 -6.44 7.56 -6.14
N MET A 69 -6.50 8.87 -5.90
CA MET A 69 -7.59 9.51 -5.18
C MET A 69 -8.92 9.47 -5.96
N LEU A 70 -8.87 9.50 -7.29
CA LEU A 70 -10.04 9.45 -8.18
C LEU A 70 -10.41 8.02 -8.62
N ALA A 71 -9.70 7.00 -8.15
CA ALA A 71 -9.92 5.62 -8.55
C ALA A 71 -11.09 4.96 -7.81
N GLU A 72 -11.83 4.13 -8.54
CA GLU A 72 -12.95 3.31 -8.01
C GLU A 72 -12.64 1.80 -8.06
N ASP A 73 -11.44 1.44 -8.51
CA ASP A 73 -10.98 0.08 -8.74
C ASP A 73 -10.15 -0.50 -7.58
N TRP A 74 -10.32 0.04 -6.37
CA TRP A 74 -9.66 -0.49 -5.18
C TRP A 74 -10.27 -1.82 -4.73
N GLY A 75 -9.41 -2.75 -4.31
CA GLY A 75 -9.74 -4.10 -3.82
C GLY A 75 -8.94 -4.44 -2.56
N ILE A 76 -9.39 -5.44 -1.79
CA ILE A 76 -8.53 -6.10 -0.79
C ILE A 76 -7.51 -6.94 -1.55
N ALA A 77 -6.25 -6.89 -1.14
CA ALA A 77 -5.12 -7.51 -1.82
C ALA A 77 -4.86 -8.98 -1.42
#